data_AF-A0A090WR43-F1
#
_entry.id   AF-A0A090WR43-F1
#
_cell.length_a   1.000
_cell.length_b   1.000
_cell.length_c   1.000
_cell.angle_alpha   90.00
_cell.angle_beta   90.00
_cell.angle_gamma   90.00
#
_symmetry.space_group_name_H-M   'P 1'
#
loop_
_entity.id
_entity.type
_entity.pdbx_description
1 polymer ?
#
loop_
_entity_poly.entity_id
_entity_poly.type
_entity_poly.pdbx_seq_one_letter_code
_entity_poly.pdbx_strand_id
1 'polypeptide(L)'
;MLYAEAILGNDDSTTDSRAIDAFNKVRLRAGLEEVVNLTKADLLEERRVEFVFENQRLYDLIRFGKADEVLTNFSNQNSLFYTNEKKYLPFPQREIDNLPNFYKQNNGY
;
A
#
# COMPACT_ATOMS: atom_id res chain seq x y z
N MET A 1 -11.81 -2.71 6.11
CA MET A 1 -11.32 -1.72 5.12
C MET A 1 -11.25 -2.23 3.68
N LEU A 2 -10.88 -3.49 3.39
CA LEU A 2 -10.92 -4.01 2.00
C LEU A 2 -12.32 -3.97 1.36
N TYR A 3 -13.39 -4.14 2.15
CA TYR A 3 -14.77 -3.98 1.66
C TYR A 3 -15.06 -2.55 1.17
N ALA A 4 -14.70 -1.53 1.95
CA ALA A 4 -14.85 -0.13 1.55
C ALA A 4 -14.01 0.20 0.31
N GLU A 5 -12.79 -0.35 0.26
CA GLU A 5 -11.91 -0.24 -0.90
C GLU A 5 -12.50 -0.85 -2.17
N ALA A 6 -13.08 -2.06 -2.08
CA ALA A 6 -13.66 -2.74 -3.23
C ALA A 6 -14.86 -1.98 -3.82
N ILE A 7 -15.62 -1.28 -2.98
CA ILE A 7 -16.71 -0.41 -3.42
C ILE A 7 -16.17 0.87 -4.07
N LEU A 8 -15.11 1.46 -3.51
CA LEU A 8 -14.44 2.63 -4.09
C LEU A 8 -13.79 2.29 -5.44
N GLY A 9 -13.23 1.09 -5.59
CA GLY A 9 -12.68 0.58 -6.84
C GLY A 9 -11.60 1.50 -7.44
N ASN A 10 -11.79 1.88 -8.69
CA ASN A 10 -10.85 2.76 -9.40
C ASN A 10 -11.12 4.25 -9.17
N ASP A 11 -12.24 4.63 -8.57
CA ASP A 11 -12.57 6.02 -8.30
C ASP A 11 -11.61 6.63 -7.27
N ASP A 12 -11.52 7.96 -7.25
CA ASP A 12 -10.70 8.69 -6.27
C ASP A 12 -11.44 8.91 -4.94
N SER A 13 -12.77 8.91 -4.97
CA SER A 13 -13.61 8.99 -3.78
C SER A 13 -14.97 8.36 -3.99
N THR A 14 -15.67 8.04 -2.90
CA THR A 14 -17.04 7.52 -2.93
C THR A 14 -17.88 8.08 -1.79
N THR A 15 -19.17 8.29 -2.07
CA THR A 15 -20.21 8.60 -1.08
C THR A 15 -21.17 7.44 -0.84
N ASP A 16 -20.84 6.23 -1.32
CA ASP A 16 -21.65 5.04 -1.08
C ASP A 16 -21.69 4.74 0.43
N SER A 17 -22.89 4.74 1.00
CA SER A 17 -23.10 4.56 2.43
C SER A 17 -22.48 3.25 2.95
N ARG A 18 -22.46 2.19 2.14
CA ARG A 18 -21.87 0.91 2.56
C ARG A 18 -20.36 1.01 2.74
N ALA A 19 -19.68 1.78 1.88
CA ALA A 19 -18.25 2.03 1.99
C ALA A 19 -17.94 2.95 3.17
N ILE A 20 -18.71 4.04 3.30
CA ILE A 20 -18.61 5.00 4.40
C ILE A 20 -18.82 4.31 5.74
N ASP A 21 -19.92 3.58 5.92
CA ASP A 21 -20.25 2.90 7.18
C ASP A 21 -19.15 1.91 7.58
N ALA A 22 -18.61 1.16 6.61
CA ALA A 22 -17.55 0.20 6.87
C ALA A 22 -16.21 0.88 7.26
N PHE A 23 -15.94 2.07 6.72
CA PHE A 23 -14.76 2.86 7.05
C PHE A 23 -14.92 3.56 8.41
N ASN A 24 -16.06 4.21 8.64
CA ASN A 24 -16.38 4.90 9.89
C ASN A 24 -16.44 3.95 11.09
N LYS A 25 -16.81 2.68 10.92
CA LYS A 25 -16.70 1.67 11.99
C LYS A 25 -15.28 1.56 12.58
N VAL A 26 -14.25 1.68 11.75
CA VAL A 26 -12.85 1.66 12.21
C VAL A 26 -12.51 2.98 12.91
N ARG A 27 -12.88 4.10 12.29
CA ARG A 27 -12.62 5.45 12.81
C ARG A 27 -13.25 5.70 14.16
N LEU A 28 -14.53 5.35 14.32
CA LEU A 28 -15.27 5.49 15.58
C LEU A 28 -14.66 4.63 16.68
N ARG A 29 -14.21 3.41 16.36
CA ARG A 29 -13.50 2.55 17.32
C ARG A 29 -12.17 3.17 17.77
N ALA A 30 -11.52 3.94 16.89
CA ALA A 30 -10.31 4.72 17.21
C ALA A 30 -10.62 6.10 17.85
N GLY A 31 -11.89 6.47 18.05
CA GLY A 31 -12.29 7.76 18.61
C GLY A 31 -12.15 8.95 17.64
N LEU A 32 -12.12 8.67 16.33
CA LEU A 32 -12.04 9.68 15.27
C LEU A 32 -13.43 10.05 14.75
N GLU A 33 -13.56 11.29 14.26
CA GLU A 33 -14.79 11.80 13.63
C GLU A 33 -15.12 11.02 12.35
N GLU A 34 -16.42 10.87 12.10
CA GLU A 34 -16.95 10.26 10.88
C GLU A 34 -16.63 11.10 9.64
N VAL A 35 -16.46 10.41 8.51
CA VAL A 35 -16.38 11.06 7.20
C VAL A 35 -17.64 10.78 6.39
N VAL A 36 -18.06 11.76 5.59
CA VAL A 36 -19.23 11.65 4.69
C VAL A 36 -18.83 11.41 3.24
N ASN A 37 -17.53 11.50 2.93
CA ASN A 37 -16.95 11.19 1.63
C ASN A 37 -15.63 10.46 1.89
N LEU A 38 -15.53 9.22 1.42
CA LEU A 38 -14.33 8.41 1.57
C LEU A 38 -13.43 8.62 0.35
N THR A 39 -12.24 9.18 0.53
CA THR A 39 -11.24 9.25 -0.55
C THR A 39 -10.26 8.06 -0.51
N LYS A 40 -9.65 7.77 -1.65
CA LYS A 40 -8.56 6.77 -1.75
C LYS A 40 -7.36 7.13 -0.87
N ALA A 41 -7.10 8.43 -0.69
CA ALA A 41 -6.05 8.92 0.20
C ALA A 41 -6.40 8.67 1.68
N ASP A 42 -7.62 8.97 2.10
CA ASP A 42 -8.09 8.71 3.48
C ASP A 42 -7.99 7.22 3.81
N LEU A 43 -8.41 6.37 2.87
CA LEU A 43 -8.32 4.91 3.01
C LEU A 43 -6.86 4.45 3.17
N LEU A 44 -5.94 4.97 2.36
CA LEU A 44 -4.52 4.61 2.42
C LEU A 44 -3.86 5.07 3.72
N GLU A 45 -4.27 6.21 4.27
CA GLU A 45 -3.74 6.71 5.54
C GLU A 45 -4.31 5.94 6.73
N GLU A 46 -5.62 5.67 6.74
CA GLU A 46 -6.25 4.88 7.80
C GLU A 46 -5.66 3.46 7.85
N ARG A 47 -5.45 2.81 6.69
CA ARG A 47 -4.78 1.50 6.62
C ARG A 47 -3.35 1.51 7.14
N ARG A 48 -2.63 2.63 6.98
CA ARG A 48 -1.25 2.77 7.48
C ARG A 48 -1.21 2.76 9.00
N VAL A 49 -2.13 3.49 9.64
CA VAL A 49 -2.18 3.61 11.11
C VAL A 49 -2.84 2.38 11.75
N GLU A 50 -3.87 1.82 11.12
CA GLU A 50 -4.58 0.65 11.64
C GLU A 50 -3.70 -0.60 11.67
N PHE A 51 -2.95 -0.84 10.60
CA PHE A 51 -2.16 -2.08 10.42
C PHE A 51 -0.66 -1.83 10.62
N VAL A 52 -0.31 -0.87 11.47
CA VAL A 52 1.09 -0.60 11.80
C VAL A 52 1.72 -1.84 12.43
N PHE A 53 2.93 -2.19 11.99
CA PHE A 53 3.64 -3.41 12.39
C PHE A 53 2.99 -4.75 12.00
N GLU A 54 1.97 -4.75 11.11
CA GLU A 54 1.32 -5.97 10.61
C GLU A 54 1.73 -6.35 9.17
N ASN A 55 2.83 -5.78 8.66
CA ASN A 55 3.39 -6.06 7.33
C ASN A 55 2.47 -5.77 6.14
N GLN A 56 1.47 -4.89 6.28
CA GLN A 56 0.52 -4.57 5.19
C GLN A 56 0.99 -3.40 4.30
N ARG A 57 1.71 -2.43 4.87
CA ARG A 57 1.92 -1.12 4.24
C ARG A 57 2.63 -1.18 2.89
N LEU A 58 3.68 -2.00 2.75
CA LEU A 58 4.42 -2.09 1.49
C LEU A 58 3.53 -2.62 0.36
N TYR A 59 2.76 -3.68 0.62
CA TYR A 59 1.87 -4.28 -0.36
C TYR A 59 0.74 -3.32 -0.76
N ASP A 60 0.20 -2.56 0.19
CA ASP A 60 -0.76 -1.49 -0.07
C ASP A 60 -0.17 -0.42 -1.01
N LEU A 61 1.02 0.07 -0.72
CA LEU A 61 1.65 1.08 -1.58
C LEU A 61 1.89 0.56 -3.01
N ILE A 62 2.31 -0.70 -3.16
CA ILE A 62 2.56 -1.29 -4.49
C ILE A 62 1.25 -1.42 -5.28
N ARG A 63 0.21 -2.00 -4.68
CA ARG A 63 -1.06 -2.25 -5.40
C ARG A 63 -1.85 -0.97 -5.71
N PHE A 64 -1.67 0.08 -4.92
CA PHE A 64 -2.23 1.42 -5.21
C PHE A 64 -1.35 2.27 -6.14
N GLY A 65 -0.21 1.76 -6.60
CA GLY A 65 0.72 2.53 -7.46
C GLY A 65 1.37 3.72 -6.74
N LYS A 66 1.38 3.72 -5.40
CA LYS A 66 1.91 4.80 -4.55
C LYS A 66 3.30 4.52 -3.99
N ALA A 67 3.85 3.32 -4.20
CA ALA A 67 5.16 2.93 -3.69
C ALA A 67 6.28 3.88 -4.14
N ASP A 68 6.39 4.18 -5.43
CA ASP A 68 7.48 5.02 -5.94
C ASP A 68 7.41 6.44 -5.38
N GLU A 69 6.21 7.04 -5.32
CA GLU A 69 5.99 8.37 -4.74
C GLU A 69 6.41 8.41 -3.27
N VAL A 70 5.88 7.49 -2.45
CA VAL A 70 6.08 7.49 -1.00
C VAL A 70 7.50 7.10 -0.62
N LEU A 71 8.07 6.06 -1.23
CA LEU A 71 9.41 5.57 -0.92
C LEU A 71 10.49 6.53 -1.41
N THR A 72 10.31 7.17 -2.58
CA THR A 72 11.24 8.20 -3.06
C THR A 72 11.25 9.41 -2.12
N ASN A 73 10.08 9.89 -1.70
CA ASN A 73 9.99 11.01 -0.76
C ASN A 73 10.70 10.69 0.57
N PHE A 74 10.38 9.52 1.16
CA PHE A 74 11.04 9.07 2.38
C PHE A 74 12.56 8.93 2.21
N SER A 75 13.00 8.36 1.08
CA SER A 75 14.41 8.20 0.77
C SER A 75 15.15 9.54 0.72
N ASN A 76 14.59 10.52 0.02
CA ASN A 76 15.17 11.86 -0.10
C ASN A 76 15.27 12.58 1.25
N GLN A 77 14.22 12.48 2.08
CA GLN A 77 14.19 13.08 3.42
C GLN A 77 15.24 12.47 4.36
N ASN A 78 15.60 11.20 4.15
CA ASN A 78 16.50 10.46 5.02
C ASN A 78 17.90 10.23 4.41
N SER A 79 18.21 10.89 3.28
CA SER A 79 19.48 10.71 2.54
C SER A 79 19.80 9.25 2.20
N LEU A 80 18.75 8.47 1.89
CA LEU A 80 18.85 7.09 1.43
C LEU A 80 18.86 7.03 -0.10
N PHE A 81 19.12 5.84 -0.66
CA PHE A 81 19.13 5.60 -2.09
C PHE A 81 18.03 4.60 -2.50
N TYR A 82 16.87 5.14 -2.89
CA TYR A 82 15.77 4.38 -3.48
C TYR A 82 15.79 4.51 -5.01
N THR A 83 15.53 3.39 -5.70
CA THR A 83 15.16 3.37 -7.11
C THR A 83 13.88 2.54 -7.28
N ASN A 84 13.12 2.78 -8.34
CA ASN A 84 11.80 2.14 -8.54
C ASN A 84 11.86 0.61 -8.56
N GLU A 85 13.02 0.03 -8.88
CA GLU A 85 13.28 -1.41 -8.85
C GLU A 85 13.27 -2.00 -7.43
N LYS A 86 13.65 -1.20 -6.42
CA LYS A 86 13.85 -1.66 -5.04
C LYS A 86 12.56 -1.91 -4.26
N LYS A 87 11.39 -1.64 -4.86
CA LYS A 87 10.10 -2.06 -4.28
C LYS A 87 9.86 -3.57 -4.35
N TYR A 88 10.62 -4.30 -5.17
CA TYR A 88 10.56 -5.76 -5.25
C TYR A 88 11.80 -6.38 -4.62
N LEU A 89 11.62 -7.49 -3.91
CA LEU A 89 12.74 -8.28 -3.42
C LEU A 89 13.41 -9.02 -4.59
N PRO A 90 14.74 -9.25 -4.52
CA PRO A 90 15.42 -10.08 -5.50
C PRO A 90 14.94 -11.53 -5.39
N PHE A 91 14.97 -12.25 -6.50
CA PHE A 91 14.91 -13.70 -6.44
C PHE A 91 16.10 -14.24 -5.64
N PRO A 92 15.90 -15.18 -4.70
CA PRO A 92 16.99 -15.74 -3.92
C PRO A 92 18.02 -16.42 -4.85
N GLN A 93 19.30 -16.08 -4.68
CA GLN A 93 20.37 -16.58 -5.55
C GLN A 93 20.41 -18.12 -5.60
N ARG A 94 20.18 -18.77 -4.45
CA ARG A 94 20.10 -20.24 -4.35
C ARG A 94 19.07 -20.84 -5.31
N GLU A 95 17.93 -20.19 -5.52
CA GLU A 95 16.89 -20.71 -6.43
C GLU A 95 17.30 -20.53 -7.89
N ILE A 96 18.00 -19.43 -8.22
CA ILE A 96 18.59 -19.21 -9.55
C ILE A 96 19.64 -20.29 -9.86
N ASP A 97 20.50 -20.60 -8.89
CA ASP A 97 21.56 -21.60 -9.04
C ASP A 97 20.98 -23.02 -9.16
N ASN A 98 19.92 -23.34 -8.41
CA ASN A 98 19.25 -24.64 -8.44
C ASN A 98 18.50 -24.90 -9.76
N LEU A 99 17.94 -23.85 -10.38
CA LEU A 99 17.19 -23.95 -11.64
C LEU A 99 17.75 -22.97 -12.69
N PRO A 100 18.92 -23.28 -13.27
CA PRO A 100 19.54 -22.43 -14.28
C PRO A 100 18.59 -22.18 -15.45
N ASN A 101 18.48 -20.92 -15.89
CA ASN A 101 17.62 -20.44 -16.98
C ASN A 101 16.11 -20.47 -16.71
N PHE A 102 15.65 -20.86 -15.51
CA PHE A 102 14.23 -20.78 -15.15
C PHE A 102 13.86 -19.40 -14.60
N TYR A 103 14.64 -18.90 -13.65
CA TYR A 103 14.43 -17.59 -13.05
C TYR A 103 15.23 -16.52 -13.78
N LYS A 104 14.58 -15.40 -14.11
CA LYS A 104 15.22 -14.16 -14.54
C LYS A 104 15.14 -13.15 -13.41
N GLN A 105 16.28 -12.57 -13.02
CA GLN A 105 16.33 -11.59 -11.94
C GLN A 105 15.50 -10.33 -12.27
N ASN A 106 14.92 -9.73 -11.23
CA ASN A 106 14.25 -8.44 -11.32
C ASN A 106 15.26 -7.37 -11.77
N ASN A 107 14.80 -6.38 -12.55
CA ASN A 107 15.67 -5.27 -12.94
C ASN A 107 16.26 -4.61 -11.68
N GLY A 108 17.53 -4.18 -11.71
CA GLY A 108 18.20 -3.55 -10.57
C GLY A 108 18.75 -4.50 -9.49
N TYR A 109 18.82 -5.81 -9.77
CA TYR A 109 19.45 -6.84 -8.95
C TYR A 109 20.31 -7.78 -9.78
#